data_AF-A0A3L7T6V1-F1
#
_entry.id   AF-A0A3L7T6V1-F1
#
_cell.length_a   1.000
_cell.length_b   1.000
_cell.length_c   1.000
_cell.angle_alpha   90.00
_cell.angle_beta   90.00
_cell.angle_gamma   90.00
#
_symmetry.space_group_name_H-M   'P 1'
#
loop_
_entity.id
_entity.type
_entity.pdbx_description
1 polymer ?
#
loop_
_entity_poly.entity_id
_entity_poly.type
_entity_poly.pdbx_seq_one_letter_code
_entity_poly.pdbx_strand_id
1 'polypeptide(L)'
;MVLDQDGKGRAGLSNRCAKVYRKTFAIQPSSLALAIGKNEEAPRWLASSHFVDVTAQYQATTTVTIDLPTPPKDEQFAYLAVFNGGEWRPIQWGRIENGRVSFAAMGRDICYLPMIHRGGVDVPLAAPIVLDRDGNTYTLTAKCKHTTTLLASTTKPETPDADTGVQFPRTLVKPGAAYELFVWSDTGWKSCGRLEQNAGTREFTGLVDDGLYWLVEDGSEKLERIFTMESGRQVFW
;
A
#
# COMPACT_ATOMS: atom_id res chain seq x y z
N MET A 1 3.75 29.00 -0.52
CA MET A 1 2.94 27.79 -0.71
C MET A 1 1.72 28.22 -1.53
N VAL A 2 1.68 27.85 -2.81
CA VAL A 2 0.71 28.38 -3.79
C VAL A 2 -0.37 27.33 -4.02
N LEU A 3 -1.62 27.69 -3.69
CA LEU A 3 -2.84 26.93 -4.01
C LEU A 3 -3.25 27.24 -5.45
N ASP A 4 -3.84 26.29 -6.18
CA ASP A 4 -4.47 26.57 -7.47
C ASP A 4 -5.92 27.05 -7.31
N GLN A 5 -6.53 27.49 -8.42
CA GLN A 5 -7.83 28.14 -8.47
C GLN A 5 -9.01 27.21 -8.09
N ASP A 6 -8.76 25.90 -8.00
CA ASP A 6 -9.73 24.88 -7.57
C ASP A 6 -9.49 24.40 -6.12
N GLY A 7 -8.56 25.04 -5.40
CA GLY A 7 -8.26 24.69 -4.02
C GLY A 7 -7.53 23.35 -3.83
N LYS A 8 -6.93 22.78 -4.88
CA LYS A 8 -6.23 21.49 -4.78
C LYS A 8 -4.75 21.70 -4.44
N GLY A 9 -4.45 21.56 -3.14
CA GLY A 9 -3.08 21.46 -2.64
C GLY A 9 -2.45 20.10 -2.99
N ARG A 10 -1.27 20.10 -3.61
CA ARG A 10 -0.42 18.91 -3.75
C ARG A 10 0.44 18.74 -2.50
N ALA A 11 0.04 17.85 -1.59
CA ALA A 11 0.95 17.33 -0.56
C ALA A 11 1.71 16.11 -1.12
N GLY A 12 3.04 16.17 -1.12
CA GLY A 12 3.92 15.06 -1.44
C GLY A 12 3.84 13.92 -0.42
N LEU A 13 4.57 12.83 -0.67
CA LEU A 13 4.54 11.60 0.13
C LEU A 13 5.15 11.71 1.54
N SER A 14 5.77 12.83 1.91
CA SER A 14 6.48 12.99 3.19
C SER A 14 5.62 13.05 4.45
N ASN A 15 4.32 13.30 4.33
CA ASN A 15 3.42 13.43 5.48
C ASN A 15 2.36 12.31 5.53
N ARG A 16 2.62 11.17 4.88
CA ARG A 16 1.67 10.05 4.81
C ARG A 16 2.15 8.91 5.69
N CYS A 17 1.76 8.94 6.96
CA CYS A 17 1.99 7.81 7.84
C CYS A 17 0.75 6.89 7.84
N ALA A 18 0.97 5.58 7.67
CA ALA A 18 -0.13 4.61 7.73
C ALA A 18 -0.62 4.43 9.16
N LYS A 19 0.34 4.30 10.10
CA LYS A 19 0.11 4.04 11.52
C LYS A 19 1.23 4.57 12.40
N VAL A 20 0.85 5.19 13.51
CA VAL A 20 1.76 5.60 14.58
C VAL A 20 1.41 4.83 15.85
N TYR A 21 2.34 4.00 16.32
CA TYR A 21 2.21 3.28 17.57
C TYR A 21 3.17 3.82 18.62
N ARG A 22 2.65 4.08 19.83
CA ARG A 22 3.46 4.46 20.99
C ARG A 22 3.66 3.25 21.90
N LYS A 23 4.91 2.91 22.17
CA LYS A 23 5.25 1.86 23.15
C LYS A 23 4.88 2.30 24.57
N THR A 24 4.37 1.38 25.36
CA THR A 24 3.93 1.62 26.75
C THR A 24 4.39 0.50 27.67
N PHE A 25 4.69 0.81 28.92
CA PHE A 25 4.94 -0.22 29.93
C PHE A 25 3.67 -0.97 30.32
N ALA A 26 2.51 -0.31 30.26
CA ALA A 26 1.22 -0.93 30.56
C ALA A 26 0.76 -1.88 29.44
N ILE A 27 0.13 -2.98 29.85
CA ILE A 27 -0.60 -3.90 28.96
C ILE A 27 -1.86 -3.19 28.43
N GLN A 28 -2.09 -3.29 27.13
CA GLN A 28 -3.32 -2.82 26.49
C GLN A 28 -4.33 -3.97 26.38
N PRO A 29 -5.45 -3.97 27.13
CA PRO A 29 -6.43 -5.06 27.13
C PRO A 29 -7.07 -5.33 25.77
N SER A 30 -7.15 -4.32 24.90
CA SER A 30 -7.70 -4.40 23.55
C SER A 30 -6.66 -4.80 22.48
N SER A 31 -5.44 -5.18 22.86
CA SER A 31 -4.41 -5.60 21.91
C SER A 31 -4.70 -6.94 21.25
N LEU A 32 -4.21 -7.12 20.01
CA LEU A 32 -4.29 -8.40 19.31
C LEU A 32 -3.72 -9.55 20.13
N ALA A 33 -2.60 -9.31 20.84
CA ALA A 33 -1.93 -10.28 21.68
C ALA A 33 -2.85 -10.91 22.76
N LEU A 34 -3.87 -10.19 23.22
CA LEU A 34 -4.85 -10.68 24.19
C LEU A 34 -6.16 -11.15 23.56
N ALA A 35 -6.41 -10.77 22.30
CA ALA A 35 -7.62 -11.13 21.55
C ALA A 35 -7.45 -12.39 20.70
N ILE A 36 -6.24 -12.67 20.22
CA ILE A 36 -5.94 -13.78 19.32
C ILE A 36 -6.04 -15.13 20.04
N GLY A 37 -6.67 -16.11 19.40
CA GLY A 37 -6.80 -17.45 19.95
C GLY A 37 -5.49 -18.23 19.92
N LYS A 38 -5.36 -19.25 20.78
CA LYS A 38 -4.15 -20.11 20.85
C LYS A 38 -3.80 -20.84 19.54
N ASN A 39 -4.76 -20.97 18.64
CA ASN A 39 -4.62 -21.71 17.37
C ASN A 39 -4.41 -20.78 16.16
N GLU A 40 -4.30 -19.47 16.37
CA GLU A 40 -4.11 -18.49 15.30
C GLU A 40 -2.80 -17.72 15.52
N GLU A 41 -2.11 -17.42 14.43
CA GLU A 41 -0.83 -16.71 14.45
C GLU A 41 -1.02 -15.24 14.07
N ALA A 42 -0.19 -14.38 14.65
CA ALA A 42 -0.13 -12.96 14.30
C ALA A 42 1.24 -12.59 13.74
N PRO A 43 1.31 -11.62 12.82
CA PRO A 43 2.55 -10.99 12.43
C PRO A 43 3.32 -10.52 13.67
N ARG A 44 4.62 -10.87 13.74
CA ARG A 44 5.43 -10.73 14.96
C ARG A 44 5.38 -9.34 15.60
N TRP A 45 5.35 -8.29 14.78
CA TRP A 45 5.30 -6.90 15.26
C TRP A 45 3.96 -6.53 15.92
N LEU A 46 2.85 -7.14 15.49
CA LEU A 46 1.51 -6.91 16.04
C LEU A 46 1.20 -7.80 17.26
N ALA A 47 2.04 -8.78 17.55
CA ALA A 47 1.86 -9.74 18.65
C ALA A 47 2.20 -9.19 20.05
N SER A 48 2.55 -7.91 20.18
CA SER A 48 2.84 -7.27 21.47
C SER A 48 1.58 -6.64 22.08
N SER A 49 1.45 -6.69 23.40
CA SER A 49 0.39 -6.00 24.16
C SER A 49 0.82 -4.63 24.70
N HIS A 50 2.03 -4.17 24.37
CA HIS A 50 2.70 -3.02 24.99
C HIS A 50 2.82 -1.80 24.05
N PHE A 51 1.80 -1.58 23.24
CA PHE A 51 1.71 -0.39 22.40
C PHE A 51 0.27 0.08 22.26
N VAL A 52 0.09 1.38 22.07
CA VAL A 52 -1.19 2.01 21.78
C VAL A 52 -1.15 2.71 20.43
N ASP A 53 -2.22 2.58 19.66
CA ASP A 53 -2.41 3.33 18.41
C ASP A 53 -2.68 4.81 18.75
N VAL A 54 -1.82 5.68 18.26
CA VAL A 54 -1.91 7.13 18.43
C VAL A 54 -1.99 7.87 17.09
N THR A 55 -2.28 7.16 15.99
CA THR A 55 -2.26 7.70 14.63
C THR A 55 -3.13 8.96 14.49
N ALA A 56 -4.32 8.95 15.10
CA ALA A 56 -5.26 10.07 15.06
C ALA A 56 -4.76 11.34 15.80
N GLN A 57 -3.70 11.24 16.61
CA GLN A 57 -3.08 12.42 17.25
C GLN A 57 -2.19 13.20 16.27
N TYR A 58 -1.74 12.56 15.19
CA TYR A 58 -0.79 13.12 14.23
C TYR A 58 -1.44 13.46 12.88
N GLN A 59 -2.54 12.80 12.51
CA GLN A 59 -3.16 12.98 11.20
C GLN A 59 -4.64 12.56 11.15
N ALA A 60 -5.32 12.95 10.07
CA ALA A 60 -6.64 12.44 9.74
C ALA A 60 -6.60 10.94 9.49
N THR A 61 -7.65 10.25 9.99
CA THR A 61 -7.77 8.80 9.85
C THR A 61 -9.17 8.40 9.39
N THR A 62 -9.28 7.17 8.87
CA THR A 62 -10.55 6.55 8.49
C THR A 62 -10.57 5.11 8.98
N THR A 63 -11.74 4.65 9.45
CA THR A 63 -11.97 3.21 9.64
C THR A 63 -12.24 2.58 8.28
N VAL A 64 -11.31 1.76 7.80
CA VAL A 64 -11.47 1.02 6.55
C VAL A 64 -12.29 -0.22 6.83
N THR A 65 -13.36 -0.44 6.06
CA THR A 65 -14.19 -1.64 6.17
C THR A 65 -14.12 -2.41 4.86
N ILE A 66 -13.84 -3.71 4.94
CA ILE A 66 -13.76 -4.61 3.81
C ILE A 66 -14.84 -5.66 3.94
N ASP A 67 -15.67 -5.79 2.91
CA ASP A 67 -16.59 -6.90 2.77
C ASP A 67 -15.84 -8.13 2.20
N LEU A 68 -16.10 -9.28 2.80
CA LEU A 68 -15.50 -10.57 2.47
C LEU A 68 -16.63 -11.53 2.07
N PRO A 69 -17.04 -11.57 0.78
CA PRO A 69 -18.11 -12.44 0.32
C PRO A 69 -17.82 -13.93 0.55
N THR A 70 -16.54 -14.29 0.61
CA THR A 70 -16.06 -15.62 0.96
C THR A 70 -15.05 -15.47 2.09
N PRO A 71 -15.51 -15.35 3.34
CA PRO A 71 -14.62 -15.15 4.46
C PRO A 71 -13.77 -16.40 4.70
N PRO A 72 -12.53 -16.24 5.17
CA PRO A 72 -11.66 -17.35 5.50
C PRO A 72 -12.28 -18.16 6.66
N LYS A 73 -12.14 -19.49 6.62
CA LYS A 73 -12.85 -20.39 7.55
C LYS A 73 -12.14 -20.53 8.91
N ASP A 74 -10.81 -20.45 8.92
CA ASP A 74 -9.99 -20.81 10.07
C ASP A 74 -9.31 -19.59 10.71
N GLU A 75 -9.57 -18.39 10.18
CA GLU A 75 -8.98 -17.12 10.58
C GLU A 75 -10.03 -16.24 11.26
N GLN A 76 -9.76 -15.80 12.50
CA GLN A 76 -10.63 -14.86 13.19
C GLN A 76 -10.22 -13.42 12.92
N PHE A 77 -8.97 -13.19 12.52
CA PHE A 77 -8.42 -11.86 12.27
C PHE A 77 -7.92 -11.74 10.83
N ALA A 78 -8.18 -10.57 10.24
CA ALA A 78 -7.50 -10.13 9.04
C ALA A 78 -6.56 -8.97 9.40
N TYR A 79 -5.65 -8.70 8.48
CA TYR A 79 -4.63 -7.68 8.59
C TYR A 79 -4.72 -6.72 7.42
N LEU A 80 -4.30 -5.48 7.65
CA LEU A 80 -4.18 -4.47 6.60
C LEU A 80 -2.71 -4.08 6.49
N ALA A 81 -2.16 -4.29 5.29
CA ALA A 81 -0.75 -4.16 5.00
C ALA A 81 -0.44 -2.93 4.16
N VAL A 82 0.79 -2.42 4.28
CA VAL A 82 1.36 -1.38 3.43
C VAL A 82 2.52 -1.92 2.62
N PHE A 83 2.75 -1.38 1.42
CA PHE A 83 3.89 -1.78 0.61
C PHE A 83 5.13 -0.96 0.98
N ASN A 84 6.15 -1.62 1.52
CA ASN A 84 7.39 -0.96 1.90
C ASN A 84 8.60 -1.88 1.77
N GLY A 85 9.64 -1.41 1.08
CA GLY A 85 10.86 -2.18 0.82
C GLY A 85 10.61 -3.40 -0.07
N GLY A 86 9.73 -3.26 -1.07
CA GLY A 86 9.44 -4.32 -2.03
C GLY A 86 8.49 -5.41 -1.54
N GLU A 87 7.95 -5.28 -0.32
CA GLU A 87 7.03 -6.26 0.26
C GLU A 87 5.83 -5.62 0.96
N TRP A 88 4.72 -6.37 1.03
CA TRP A 88 3.55 -6.01 1.81
C TRP A 88 3.78 -6.38 3.27
N ARG A 89 3.59 -5.41 4.17
CA ARG A 89 3.79 -5.57 5.61
C ARG A 89 2.51 -5.28 6.37
N PRO A 90 1.92 -6.26 7.07
CA PRO A 90 0.81 -6.03 7.99
C PRO A 90 1.15 -4.98 9.04
N ILE A 91 0.28 -3.96 9.16
CA ILE A 91 0.48 -2.86 10.12
C ILE A 91 -0.75 -2.59 10.98
N GLN A 92 -1.91 -3.17 10.67
CA GLN A 92 -3.12 -3.10 11.48
C GLN A 92 -3.89 -4.42 11.36
N TRP A 93 -4.74 -4.71 12.35
CA TRP A 93 -5.60 -5.89 12.38
C TRP A 93 -7.07 -5.50 12.61
N GLY A 94 -7.96 -6.43 12.31
CA GLY A 94 -9.38 -6.35 12.60
C GLY A 94 -9.98 -7.73 12.72
N ARG A 95 -11.02 -7.89 13.55
CA ARG A 95 -11.74 -9.15 13.67
C ARG A 95 -12.67 -9.34 12.48
N ILE A 96 -12.71 -10.56 11.96
CA ILE A 96 -13.64 -10.96 10.91
C ILE A 96 -14.97 -11.34 11.56
N GLU A 97 -16.02 -10.60 11.25
CA GLU A 97 -17.36 -10.81 11.79
C GLU A 97 -18.39 -10.67 10.67
N ASN A 98 -19.27 -11.65 10.53
CA ASN A 98 -20.37 -11.63 9.55
C ASN A 98 -19.93 -11.32 8.10
N GLY A 99 -18.77 -11.86 7.68
CA GLY A 99 -18.24 -11.63 6.33
C GLY A 99 -17.70 -10.21 6.12
N ARG A 100 -17.26 -9.54 7.19
CA ARG A 100 -16.70 -8.19 7.13
C ARG A 100 -15.54 -8.05 8.12
N VAL A 101 -14.62 -7.15 7.82
CA VAL A 101 -13.57 -6.72 8.76
C VAL A 101 -13.42 -5.21 8.71
N SER A 102 -13.21 -4.60 9.89
CA SER A 102 -12.93 -3.17 10.02
C SER A 102 -11.55 -2.92 10.63
N PHE A 103 -10.77 -2.07 9.99
CA PHE A 103 -9.45 -1.61 10.43
C PHE A 103 -9.57 -0.17 10.90
N ALA A 104 -9.50 0.03 12.22
CA ALA A 104 -9.70 1.35 12.81
C ALA A 104 -8.52 2.30 12.52
N ALA A 105 -8.80 3.61 12.46
CA ALA A 105 -7.84 4.70 12.47
C ALA A 105 -6.72 4.65 11.40
N MET A 106 -7.01 4.17 10.19
CA MET A 106 -6.04 4.09 9.10
C MET A 106 -5.66 5.47 8.57
N GLY A 107 -4.36 5.70 8.35
CA GLY A 107 -3.88 6.89 7.68
C GLY A 107 -4.36 6.98 6.24
N ARG A 108 -4.72 8.19 5.80
CA ARG A 108 -5.26 8.46 4.47
C ARG A 108 -4.16 8.70 3.43
N ASP A 109 -4.56 8.72 2.16
CA ASP A 109 -3.69 8.95 0.98
C ASP A 109 -2.66 7.81 0.75
N ILE A 110 -3.07 6.56 1.04
CA ILE A 110 -2.19 5.38 1.09
C ILE A 110 -2.87 4.18 0.40
N CYS A 111 -2.08 3.37 -0.30
CA CYS A 111 -2.51 2.07 -0.79
C CYS A 111 -2.29 0.98 0.27
N TYR A 112 -3.33 0.18 0.50
CA TYR A 112 -3.34 -0.92 1.46
C TYR A 112 -3.71 -2.24 0.80
N LEU A 113 -3.24 -3.35 1.38
CA LEU A 113 -3.64 -4.70 0.99
C LEU A 113 -4.25 -5.44 2.19
N PRO A 114 -5.51 -5.90 2.12
CA PRO A 114 -6.07 -6.82 3.10
C PRO A 114 -5.43 -8.19 2.99
N MET A 115 -5.04 -8.78 4.12
CA MET A 115 -4.29 -10.04 4.22
C MET A 115 -4.76 -10.92 5.37
N ILE A 116 -4.39 -12.19 5.34
CA ILE A 116 -4.40 -13.11 6.50
C ILE A 116 -2.97 -13.54 6.82
N HIS A 117 -2.75 -14.01 8.05
CA HIS A 117 -1.46 -14.56 8.48
C HIS A 117 -1.64 -16.03 8.86
N ARG A 118 -0.96 -16.94 8.16
CA ARG A 118 -1.07 -18.38 8.39
C ARG A 118 0.25 -19.08 8.11
N GLY A 119 0.74 -19.85 9.08
CA GLY A 119 1.97 -20.64 8.91
C GLY A 119 3.19 -19.74 8.72
N GLY A 120 3.25 -18.63 9.45
CA GLY A 120 4.32 -17.64 9.38
C GLY A 120 4.38 -16.81 8.09
N VAL A 121 3.42 -16.94 7.18
CA VAL A 121 3.36 -16.16 5.93
C VAL A 121 2.11 -15.29 5.85
N ASP A 122 2.28 -14.10 5.26
CA ASP A 122 1.19 -13.18 4.97
C ASP A 122 0.63 -13.46 3.57
N VAL A 123 -0.67 -13.72 3.47
CA VAL A 123 -1.35 -14.07 2.22
C VAL A 123 -2.42 -13.03 1.90
N PRO A 124 -2.51 -12.52 0.65
CA PRO A 124 -3.58 -11.61 0.24
C PRO A 124 -4.97 -12.20 0.49
N LEU A 125 -5.84 -11.41 1.11
CA LEU A 125 -7.22 -11.79 1.42
C LEU A 125 -8.22 -11.19 0.44
N ALA A 126 -7.93 -9.98 -0.04
CA ALA A 126 -8.75 -9.26 -1.01
C ALA A 126 -7.86 -8.42 -1.93
N ALA A 127 -8.48 -7.78 -2.93
CA ALA A 127 -7.79 -6.84 -3.80
C ALA A 127 -7.22 -5.64 -2.99
N PRO A 128 -6.09 -5.04 -3.44
CA PRO A 128 -5.60 -3.81 -2.84
C PRO A 128 -6.64 -2.70 -2.93
N ILE A 129 -6.57 -1.77 -1.99
CA ILE A 129 -7.40 -0.57 -1.97
C ILE A 129 -6.52 0.68 -1.91
N VAL A 130 -7.00 1.77 -2.50
CA VAL A 130 -6.53 3.12 -2.19
C VAL A 130 -7.50 3.73 -1.19
N LEU A 131 -6.98 4.18 -0.04
CA LEU A 131 -7.70 5.09 0.84
C LEU A 131 -7.26 6.51 0.49
N ASP A 132 -8.14 7.29 -0.12
CA ASP A 132 -7.81 8.65 -0.55
C ASP A 132 -7.73 9.64 0.63
N ARG A 133 -7.45 10.92 0.33
CA ARG A 133 -7.33 12.00 1.31
C ARG A 133 -8.63 12.33 2.04
N ASP A 134 -9.75 12.16 1.36
CA ASP A 134 -11.07 12.47 1.88
C ASP A 134 -11.63 11.31 2.72
N GLY A 135 -10.99 10.14 2.63
CA GLY A 135 -11.33 8.93 3.35
C GLY A 135 -12.17 7.95 2.54
N ASN A 136 -12.30 8.15 1.24
CA ASN A 136 -12.97 7.22 0.33
C ASN A 136 -12.03 6.05 0.00
N THR A 137 -12.63 4.90 -0.28
CA THR A 137 -11.89 3.68 -0.65
C THR A 137 -12.18 3.30 -2.09
N TYR A 138 -11.13 2.95 -2.83
CA TYR A 138 -11.20 2.49 -4.21
C TYR A 138 -10.48 1.15 -4.32
N THR A 139 -11.18 0.13 -4.82
CA THR A 139 -10.59 -1.21 -4.98
C THR A 139 -9.85 -1.29 -6.32
N LEU A 140 -8.63 -1.83 -6.29
CA LEU A 140 -7.78 -1.98 -7.46
C LEU A 140 -7.86 -3.42 -7.98
N THR A 141 -8.72 -3.65 -8.97
CA THR A 141 -8.99 -5.01 -9.49
C THR A 141 -8.26 -5.36 -10.77
N ALA A 142 -7.65 -4.36 -11.43
CA ALA A 142 -7.05 -4.49 -12.75
C ALA A 142 -8.00 -5.11 -13.81
N LYS A 143 -9.30 -4.79 -13.73
CA LYS A 143 -10.35 -5.38 -14.60
C LYS A 143 -11.13 -4.34 -15.39
N CYS A 144 -10.81 -3.05 -15.26
CA CYS A 144 -11.51 -2.02 -16.03
C CYS A 144 -11.17 -2.14 -17.53
N LYS A 145 -12.04 -1.59 -18.38
CA LYS A 145 -11.87 -1.64 -19.85
C LYS A 145 -11.06 -0.47 -20.40
N HIS A 146 -10.93 0.60 -19.62
CA HIS A 146 -10.19 1.77 -20.05
C HIS A 146 -8.70 1.47 -19.92
N THR A 147 -7.98 1.62 -21.04
CA THR A 147 -6.54 1.41 -21.09
C THR A 147 -5.82 2.71 -21.38
N THR A 148 -4.63 2.84 -20.81
CA THR A 148 -3.71 3.95 -21.01
C THR A 148 -2.31 3.45 -21.36
N THR A 149 -1.42 4.39 -21.67
CA THR A 149 -0.01 4.15 -21.92
C THR A 149 0.81 4.83 -20.83
N LEU A 150 1.71 4.08 -20.21
CA LEU A 150 2.73 4.61 -19.33
C LEU A 150 3.96 4.97 -20.14
N LEU A 151 4.37 6.24 -20.09
CA LEU A 151 5.74 6.63 -20.42
C LEU A 151 6.60 6.52 -19.15
N ALA A 152 7.36 5.44 -19.05
CA ALA A 152 8.18 5.14 -17.88
C ALA A 152 9.32 6.16 -17.72
N SER A 153 9.13 7.06 -16.76
CA SER A 153 10.03 8.19 -16.50
C SER A 153 10.59 8.19 -15.08
N THR A 154 9.87 7.61 -14.12
CA THR A 154 10.23 7.64 -12.69
C THR A 154 9.87 6.33 -12.00
N THR A 155 10.73 5.87 -11.10
CA THR A 155 10.50 4.69 -10.25
C THR A 155 10.29 5.07 -8.79
N LYS A 156 10.75 6.25 -8.39
CA LYS A 156 10.47 6.84 -7.08
C LYS A 156 10.18 8.33 -7.24
N PRO A 157 9.07 8.82 -6.68
CA PRO A 157 8.77 10.24 -6.66
C PRO A 157 9.75 10.96 -5.73
N GLU A 158 9.76 12.28 -5.85
CA GLU A 158 10.42 13.14 -4.87
C GLU A 158 9.69 13.07 -3.54
N THR A 159 10.45 12.85 -2.46
CA THR A 159 9.89 12.71 -1.11
C THR A 159 10.72 13.53 -0.12
N PRO A 160 10.10 14.46 0.62
CA PRO A 160 10.77 15.04 1.78
C PRO A 160 11.06 13.98 2.84
N ASP A 161 12.23 14.07 3.47
CA ASP A 161 12.57 13.36 4.68
C ASP A 161 11.67 13.84 5.81
N ALA A 162 11.04 12.91 6.54
CA ALA A 162 10.07 13.25 7.57
C ALA A 162 10.71 13.93 8.79
N ASP A 163 12.00 13.66 9.07
CA ASP A 163 12.69 14.13 10.27
C ASP A 163 13.48 15.43 10.01
N THR A 164 14.10 15.53 8.83
CA THR A 164 15.02 16.62 8.47
C THR A 164 14.44 17.58 7.44
N GLY A 165 13.34 17.22 6.78
CA GLY A 165 12.73 17.98 5.69
C GLY A 165 13.55 18.00 4.39
N VAL A 166 14.68 17.30 4.35
CA VAL A 166 15.55 17.18 3.17
C VAL A 166 14.78 16.55 2.03
N GLN A 167 14.76 17.18 0.86
CA GLN A 167 14.11 16.59 -0.31
C GLN A 167 14.98 15.45 -0.87
N PHE A 168 14.50 14.22 -0.77
CA PHE A 168 15.08 13.14 -1.55
C PHE A 168 14.63 13.28 -3.01
N PRO A 169 15.58 13.40 -3.95
CA PRO A 169 15.24 13.62 -5.34
C PRO A 169 14.50 12.41 -5.91
N ARG A 170 13.63 12.67 -6.88
CA ARG A 170 12.98 11.62 -7.67
C ARG A 170 14.03 10.70 -8.31
N THR A 171 13.74 9.40 -8.33
CA THR A 171 14.56 8.43 -9.06
C THR A 171 14.02 8.27 -10.48
N LEU A 172 14.78 8.75 -11.45
CA LEU A 172 14.42 8.64 -12.87
C LEU A 172 14.75 7.25 -13.42
N VAL A 173 13.98 6.83 -14.42
CA VAL A 173 14.31 5.65 -15.24
C VAL A 173 15.62 5.92 -15.98
N LYS A 174 16.63 5.09 -15.73
CA LYS A 174 17.99 5.26 -16.24
C LYS A 174 18.06 4.92 -17.73
N PRO A 175 18.72 5.75 -18.56
CA PRO A 175 19.03 5.37 -19.94
C PRO A 175 19.86 4.09 -19.99
N GLY A 176 19.50 3.18 -20.90
CA GLY A 176 20.24 1.93 -21.15
C GLY A 176 19.97 0.80 -20.14
N ALA A 177 19.32 1.08 -19.00
CA ALA A 177 18.95 0.05 -18.03
C ALA A 177 17.68 -0.71 -18.45
N ALA A 178 17.56 -1.95 -17.99
CA ALA A 178 16.37 -2.77 -18.17
C ALA A 178 15.41 -2.64 -16.99
N TYR A 179 14.12 -2.72 -17.29
CA TYR A 179 13.05 -2.61 -16.31
C TYR A 179 11.95 -3.61 -16.59
N GLU A 180 11.33 -4.14 -15.55
CA GLU A 180 10.15 -4.97 -15.65
C GLU A 180 8.97 -4.29 -14.96
N LEU A 181 7.82 -4.26 -15.65
CA LEU A 181 6.58 -3.73 -15.12
C LEU A 181 5.72 -4.89 -14.62
N PHE A 182 5.32 -4.80 -13.36
CA PHE A 182 4.39 -5.73 -12.74
C PHE A 182 3.04 -5.06 -12.53
N VAL A 183 1.97 -5.85 -12.63
CA VAL A 183 0.62 -5.51 -12.20
C VAL A 183 0.21 -6.45 -11.06
N TRP A 184 -0.43 -5.92 -10.02
CA TRP A 184 -0.99 -6.74 -8.98
C TRP A 184 -2.21 -7.51 -9.49
N SER A 185 -2.28 -8.79 -9.16
CA SER A 185 -3.41 -9.66 -9.48
C SER A 185 -3.86 -10.43 -8.23
N ASP A 186 -4.95 -11.19 -8.35
CA ASP A 186 -5.53 -12.00 -7.27
C ASP A 186 -4.50 -12.94 -6.59
N THR A 187 -3.41 -13.30 -7.28
CA THR A 187 -2.34 -14.18 -6.76
C THR A 187 -1.00 -13.46 -6.51
N GLY A 188 -0.99 -12.12 -6.52
CA GLY A 188 0.21 -11.30 -6.36
C GLY A 188 0.71 -10.64 -7.66
N TRP A 189 1.96 -10.18 -7.65
CA TRP A 189 2.60 -9.48 -8.77
C TRP A 189 2.75 -10.37 -10.00
N LYS A 190 2.27 -9.89 -11.15
CA LYS A 190 2.44 -10.52 -12.46
C LYS A 190 3.15 -9.57 -13.41
N SER A 191 4.16 -10.08 -14.12
CA SER A 191 4.80 -9.32 -15.19
C SER A 191 3.79 -8.98 -16.29
N CYS A 192 3.73 -7.73 -16.70
CA CYS A 192 2.85 -7.24 -17.78
C CYS A 192 3.60 -6.46 -18.85
N GLY A 193 4.93 -6.42 -18.78
CA GLY A 193 5.78 -5.85 -19.82
C GLY A 193 7.21 -5.68 -19.36
N ARG A 194 8.11 -5.49 -20.31
CA ARG A 194 9.53 -5.31 -20.05
C ARG A 194 10.16 -4.29 -20.99
N LEU A 195 11.02 -3.45 -20.45
CA LEU A 195 11.96 -2.61 -21.20
C LEU A 195 13.33 -3.29 -21.15
N GLU A 196 13.82 -3.68 -22.32
CA GLU A 196 15.17 -4.23 -22.43
C GLU A 196 16.23 -3.13 -22.36
N GLN A 197 17.47 -3.54 -22.08
CA GLN A 197 18.60 -2.61 -22.11
C GLN A 197 18.69 -1.91 -23.46
N ASN A 198 18.91 -0.59 -23.42
CA ASN A 198 18.97 0.27 -24.61
C ASN A 198 17.70 0.26 -25.48
N ALA A 199 16.53 -0.06 -24.92
CA ALA A 199 15.26 0.08 -25.61
C ALA A 199 15.06 1.51 -26.16
N GLY A 200 14.64 1.61 -27.42
CA GLY A 200 14.41 2.89 -28.10
C GLY A 200 13.16 3.64 -27.62
N THR A 201 12.23 2.93 -26.99
CA THR A 201 11.03 3.51 -26.34
C THR A 201 10.97 3.06 -24.88
N ARG A 202 10.26 3.83 -24.05
CA ARG A 202 10.04 3.54 -22.62
C ARG A 202 8.56 3.41 -22.33
N GLU A 203 7.81 2.88 -23.28
CA GLU A 203 6.36 2.86 -23.24
C GLU A 203 5.84 1.48 -22.87
N PHE A 204 4.86 1.46 -21.99
CA PHE A 204 4.04 0.28 -21.73
C PHE A 204 2.59 0.63 -22.09
N THR A 205 1.98 -0.15 -22.97
CA THR A 205 0.62 0.07 -23.47
C THR A 205 -0.36 -0.94 -22.86
N GLY A 206 -1.65 -0.60 -22.83
CA GLY A 206 -2.69 -1.54 -22.38
C GLY A 206 -2.82 -1.62 -20.85
N LEU A 207 -2.31 -0.62 -20.14
CA LEU A 207 -2.44 -0.54 -18.69
C LEU A 207 -3.85 -0.08 -18.35
N VAL A 208 -4.53 -0.79 -17.46
CA VAL A 208 -5.86 -0.44 -16.95
C VAL A 208 -5.78 0.54 -15.78
N ASP A 209 -6.72 1.49 -15.70
CA ASP A 209 -6.73 2.55 -14.69
C ASP A 209 -6.88 2.04 -13.25
N ASP A 210 -7.63 0.96 -13.04
CA ASP A 210 -7.83 0.35 -11.72
C ASP A 210 -6.76 -0.69 -11.36
N GLY A 211 -5.63 -0.68 -12.07
CA GLY A 211 -4.47 -1.54 -11.80
C GLY A 211 -3.52 -0.91 -10.77
N LEU A 212 -2.94 -1.77 -9.93
CA LEU A 212 -1.78 -1.42 -9.11
C LEU A 212 -0.51 -1.92 -9.80
N TYR A 213 0.45 -1.03 -10.02
CA TYR A 213 1.65 -1.29 -10.79
C TYR A 213 2.92 -1.11 -9.99
N TRP A 214 3.98 -1.81 -10.41
CA TRP A 214 5.32 -1.70 -9.85
C TRP A 214 6.37 -1.82 -10.95
N LEU A 215 7.15 -0.75 -11.17
CA LEU A 215 8.20 -0.71 -12.19
C LEU A 215 9.55 -0.92 -11.49
N VAL A 216 10.20 -2.04 -11.78
CA VAL A 216 11.41 -2.49 -11.07
C VAL A 216 12.59 -2.51 -12.03
N GLU A 217 13.71 -1.90 -11.62
CA GLU A 217 14.96 -1.99 -12.37
C GLU A 217 15.61 -3.36 -12.15
N ASP A 218 16.17 -3.94 -13.21
CA ASP A 218 16.94 -5.18 -13.10
C ASP A 218 18.10 -5.04 -12.10
N GLY A 219 18.20 -5.99 -11.16
CA GLY A 219 19.26 -6.00 -10.15
C GLY A 219 19.11 -4.95 -9.05
N SER A 220 17.98 -4.25 -8.97
CA SER A 220 17.72 -3.30 -7.88
C SER A 220 17.41 -4.01 -6.55
N GLU A 221 17.50 -3.24 -5.47
CA GLU A 221 17.07 -3.66 -4.14
C GLU A 221 15.54 -3.64 -3.96
N LYS A 222 14.77 -3.49 -5.04
CA LYS A 222 13.29 -3.48 -5.02
C LYS A 222 12.70 -2.39 -4.12
N LEU A 223 13.36 -1.23 -4.08
CA LEU A 223 12.94 -0.08 -3.29
C LEU A 223 12.05 0.91 -4.07
N GLU A 224 11.71 0.59 -5.32
CA GLU A 224 10.80 1.34 -6.19
C GLU A 224 9.39 1.38 -5.61
N ARG A 225 8.67 2.48 -5.87
CA ARG A 225 7.32 2.69 -5.33
C ARG A 225 6.26 2.08 -6.24
N ILE A 226 5.20 1.57 -5.63
CA ILE A 226 4.00 1.16 -6.33
C ILE A 226 3.22 2.40 -6.79
N PHE A 227 2.44 2.25 -7.85
CA PHE A 227 1.65 3.35 -8.38
C PHE A 227 0.37 2.86 -9.05
N THR A 228 -0.62 3.74 -9.12
CA THR A 228 -1.77 3.63 -10.02
C THR A 228 -1.58 4.55 -11.22
N MET A 229 -2.42 4.37 -12.24
CA MET A 229 -2.42 5.24 -13.42
C MET A 229 -3.61 6.20 -13.36
N GLU A 230 -3.34 7.49 -13.53
CA GLU A 230 -4.37 8.52 -13.69
C GLU A 230 -4.07 9.37 -14.91
N SER A 231 -4.95 9.33 -15.93
CA SER A 231 -4.79 10.11 -17.17
C SER A 231 -3.39 9.97 -17.81
N GLY A 232 -2.86 8.74 -17.84
CA GLY A 232 -1.52 8.46 -18.41
C GLY A 232 -0.34 8.84 -17.51
N ARG A 233 -0.57 9.19 -16.24
CA ARG A 233 0.49 9.55 -15.28
C ARG A 233 0.54 8.59 -14.10
N GLN A 234 1.75 8.39 -13.57
CA GLN A 234 1.97 7.61 -12.35
C GLN A 234 1.51 8.42 -11.12
N VAL A 235 0.67 7.80 -10.30
CA VAL A 235 0.33 8.28 -8.96
C VAL A 235 0.87 7.28 -7.95
N PHE A 236 1.88 7.70 -7.18
CA PHE A 236 2.65 6.83 -6.30
C PHE A 236 2.02 6.66 -4.92
N TRP A 237 2.23 5.47 -4.34
CA TRP A 237 1.76 5.07 -3.02
C TRP A 237 2.88 4.47 -2.14
#